data_AF-A0A3B1BVA3-F1
#
_entry.id   AF-A0A3B1BVA3-F1
#
_cell.length_a   1.000
_cell.length_b   1.000
_cell.length_c   1.000
_cell.angle_alpha   90.00
_cell.angle_beta   90.00
_cell.angle_gamma   90.00
#
_symmetry.space_group_name_H-M   'P 1'
#
loop_
_entity.id
_entity.type
_entity.pdbx_description
1 polymer ?
#
loop_
_entity_poly.entity_id
_entity_poly.type
_entity_poly.pdbx_seq_one_letter_code
_entity_poly.pdbx_strand_id
1 'polypeptide(L)'
;KSVIKMGLMESYIMEGENAELLCDTLKRHVQGGAGQDRKLDPYVLMLEFIHNYYKKLGQDKAAITTEKCFFLKCFDSPVGKAVHKDMGHKERILAECMLHWGWDTATLNDMNNYQNWDFKKMGGLASSFHDFMIEAYKNLTDRISRQANVKSLISENDLTVLGRKLFTLYSRKPAGKIQFLKRVMNEAEKLDSISFAAQFERRKTPMWVAYRGNITSDIAKGFSVDHLALTKSQDPVTLMMWLTINRIYDKNTFLYFIPNQTPLSLQDLQELMSAIMALFPAMFLRDLKAEDLVTGSYVTRAMVVVNLLSKRWIQEIETIHVLYSNSWGEFFCHPLAARQGLAKLREVLSQTRPDFSIKDKAVFNVIAPTGDNKKKIISKIDAILLKTIGPLKRSSPSRR
;
A
#
# COMPACT_ATOMS: atom_id res chain seq x y z
N LYS A 1 14.26 6.10 3.48
CA LYS A 1 15.14 5.01 3.99
C LYS A 1 15.23 3.85 3.00
N SER A 2 14.13 3.14 2.69
CA SER A 2 14.17 1.97 1.78
C SER A 2 14.70 2.32 0.39
N VAL A 3 14.29 3.47 -0.18
CA VAL A 3 14.82 4.00 -1.45
C VAL A 3 16.34 4.16 -1.42
N ILE A 4 16.87 4.84 -0.40
CA ILE A 4 18.32 5.05 -0.25
C ILE A 4 19.06 3.71 -0.13
N LYS A 5 18.53 2.76 0.67
CA LYS A 5 19.14 1.43 0.79
C LYS A 5 19.13 0.67 -0.53
N MET A 6 18.03 0.76 -1.28
CA MET A 6 17.90 0.08 -2.57
C MET A 6 18.88 0.66 -3.60
N GLY A 7 18.95 1.99 -3.69
CA GLY A 7 19.92 2.67 -4.55
C GLY A 7 21.36 2.31 -4.16
N LEU A 8 21.69 2.29 -2.87
CA LEU A 8 23.02 1.91 -2.41
C LEU A 8 23.39 0.48 -2.82
N MET A 9 22.48 -0.48 -2.63
CA MET A 9 22.70 -1.87 -3.04
C MET A 9 22.91 -1.98 -4.55
N GLU A 10 22.07 -1.31 -5.34
CA GLU A 10 22.22 -1.27 -6.79
C GLU A 10 23.57 -0.68 -7.20
N SER A 11 23.94 0.49 -6.67
CA SER A 11 25.21 1.16 -6.97
C SER A 11 26.41 0.25 -6.68
N TYR A 12 26.45 -0.39 -5.51
CA TYR A 12 27.56 -1.29 -5.15
C TYR A 12 27.65 -2.51 -6.06
N ILE A 13 26.51 -3.15 -6.36
CA ILE A 13 26.51 -4.38 -7.16
C ILE A 13 26.84 -4.11 -8.62
N MET A 14 26.50 -2.91 -9.10
CA MET A 14 26.74 -2.51 -10.48
C MET A 14 28.17 -2.01 -10.70
N GLU A 15 28.72 -1.25 -9.75
CA GLU A 15 30.13 -0.83 -9.77
C GLU A 15 31.10 -1.99 -9.47
N GLY A 16 30.66 -3.00 -8.71
CA GLY A 16 31.41 -4.23 -8.46
C GLY A 16 32.74 -3.98 -7.75
N GLU A 17 33.82 -4.61 -8.21
CA GLU A 17 35.16 -4.47 -7.63
C GLU A 17 35.74 -3.04 -7.74
N ASN A 18 35.19 -2.19 -8.61
CA ASN A 18 35.60 -0.80 -8.73
C ASN A 18 34.97 0.10 -7.65
N ALA A 19 33.99 -0.42 -6.90
CA ALA A 19 33.28 0.36 -5.90
C ALA A 19 34.14 0.53 -4.64
N GLU A 20 34.45 1.77 -4.28
CA GLU A 20 35.10 2.06 -3.02
C GLU A 20 34.11 1.89 -1.85
N LEU A 21 34.56 1.23 -0.76
CA LEU A 21 33.76 1.14 0.45
C LEU A 21 33.65 2.53 1.11
N LEU A 22 32.44 2.94 1.46
CA LEU A 22 32.18 4.24 2.10
C LEU A 22 32.97 4.43 3.40
N CYS A 23 33.25 3.33 4.13
CA CYS A 23 34.04 3.38 5.34
C CYS A 23 35.52 3.71 5.07
N ASP A 24 36.08 3.29 3.95
CA ASP A 24 37.44 3.62 3.57
C ASP A 24 37.54 5.04 3.03
N THR A 25 36.52 5.51 2.32
CA THR A 25 36.38 6.92 1.95
C THR A 25 36.36 7.81 3.19
N LEU A 26 35.55 7.45 4.18
CA LEU A 26 35.48 8.17 5.45
C LEU A 26 36.81 8.17 6.20
N LYS A 27 37.47 7.01 6.33
CA LYS A 27 38.79 6.92 6.98
C LYS A 27 39.81 7.82 6.29
N ARG A 28 39.83 7.83 4.94
CA ARG A 28 40.74 8.66 4.16
C ARG A 28 40.48 10.14 4.39
N HIS A 29 39.23 10.58 4.43
CA HIS A 29 38.88 11.95 4.77
C HIS A 29 39.34 12.35 6.18
N VAL A 30 39.12 11.48 7.18
CA VAL A 30 39.55 11.72 8.56
C VAL A 30 41.08 11.81 8.65
N GLN A 31 41.80 10.84 8.07
CA GLN A 31 43.27 10.80 8.11
C GLN A 31 43.92 11.93 7.29
N GLY A 32 43.28 12.35 6.20
CA GLY A 32 43.72 13.47 5.38
C GLY A 32 43.45 14.86 5.99
N GLY A 33 42.94 14.91 7.22
CA GLY A 33 42.66 16.18 7.91
C GLY A 33 41.50 16.96 7.29
N ALA A 34 40.51 16.28 6.70
CA ALA A 34 39.34 16.96 6.14
C ALA A 34 38.58 17.69 7.25
N GLY A 35 38.76 19.01 7.34
CA GLY A 35 38.04 19.89 8.29
C GLY A 35 36.64 20.31 7.83
N GLN A 36 36.11 19.71 6.76
CA GLN A 36 34.77 20.01 6.25
C GLN A 36 33.76 18.97 6.78
N ASP A 37 32.85 19.44 7.63
CA ASP A 37 31.72 18.69 8.23
C ASP A 37 31.03 17.74 7.22
N ARG A 38 30.77 18.23 5.99
CA ARG A 38 30.10 17.48 4.92
C ARG A 38 30.84 16.20 4.51
N LYS A 39 32.18 16.23 4.43
CA LYS A 39 33.00 15.09 3.98
C LYS A 39 33.15 14.02 5.07
N LEU A 40 32.78 14.34 6.30
CA LEU A 40 32.83 13.45 7.44
C LEU A 40 31.46 12.86 7.78
N ASP A 41 30.37 13.38 7.20
CA ASP A 41 29.02 12.87 7.42
C ASP A 41 28.77 11.59 6.59
N PRO A 42 28.53 10.42 7.24
CA PRO A 42 28.34 9.16 6.51
C PRO A 42 27.07 9.12 5.64
N TYR A 43 26.04 9.88 6.01
CA TYR A 43 24.81 9.97 5.24
C TYR A 43 25.01 10.78 3.96
N VAL A 44 25.81 11.86 4.02
CA VAL A 44 26.19 12.63 2.84
C VAL A 44 27.06 11.79 1.91
N LEU A 45 28.10 11.12 2.43
CA LEU A 45 28.96 10.26 1.62
C LEU A 45 28.16 9.18 0.88
N MET A 46 27.23 8.51 1.59
CA MET A 46 26.34 7.51 0.99
C MET A 46 25.48 8.10 -0.13
N LEU A 47 24.95 9.31 0.07
CA LEU A 47 24.11 9.97 -0.91
C LEU A 47 24.89 10.44 -2.13
N GLU A 48 26.07 11.02 -1.94
CA GLU A 48 26.95 11.42 -3.04
C GLU A 48 27.35 10.21 -3.88
N PHE A 49 27.65 9.07 -3.23
CA PHE A 49 27.93 7.82 -3.93
C PHE A 49 26.76 7.38 -4.83
N ILE A 50 25.55 7.33 -4.28
CA ILE A 50 24.33 6.95 -5.03
C ILE A 50 24.03 7.98 -6.15
N HIS A 51 24.11 9.27 -5.84
CA HIS A 51 23.84 10.35 -6.79
C HIS A 51 24.82 10.30 -7.97
N ASN A 52 26.13 10.18 -7.68
CA ASN A 52 27.17 10.09 -8.69
C ASN A 52 26.99 8.85 -9.57
N TYR A 53 26.61 7.72 -8.97
CA TYR A 53 26.30 6.50 -9.73
C TYR A 53 25.19 6.74 -10.77
N TYR A 54 24.03 7.25 -10.37
CA TYR A 54 22.93 7.49 -11.31
C TYR A 54 23.23 8.60 -12.32
N LYS A 55 23.99 9.63 -11.92
CA LYS A 55 24.47 10.68 -12.83
C LYS A 55 25.38 10.13 -13.91
N LYS A 56 26.35 9.28 -13.56
CA LYS A 56 27.25 8.63 -14.54
C LYS A 56 26.47 7.80 -15.57
N LEU A 57 25.35 7.20 -15.18
CA LEU A 57 24.47 6.42 -16.06
C LEU A 57 23.48 7.27 -16.88
N GLY A 58 23.48 8.60 -16.73
CA GLY A 58 22.50 9.49 -17.35
C GLY A 58 21.06 9.30 -16.82
N GLN A 59 20.91 8.66 -15.65
CA GLN A 59 19.61 8.39 -15.02
C GLN A 59 19.21 9.54 -14.10
N ASP A 60 19.03 10.74 -14.66
CA ASP A 60 18.74 11.96 -13.88
C ASP A 60 17.47 11.84 -13.03
N LYS A 61 16.44 11.13 -13.52
CA LYS A 61 15.21 10.88 -12.75
C LYS A 61 15.48 10.08 -11.47
N ALA A 62 16.39 9.10 -11.52
CA ALA A 62 16.76 8.28 -10.38
C ALA A 62 17.57 9.11 -9.37
N ALA A 63 18.54 9.91 -9.86
CA ALA A 63 19.30 10.85 -9.03
C ALA A 63 18.37 11.82 -8.27
N ILE A 64 17.47 12.52 -8.98
CA ILE A 64 16.50 13.45 -8.38
C ILE A 64 15.59 12.74 -7.36
N THR A 65 15.21 11.49 -7.64
CA THR A 65 14.38 10.70 -6.71
C THR A 65 15.12 10.43 -5.40
N THR A 66 16.40 10.07 -5.46
CA THR A 66 17.23 9.84 -4.28
C THR A 66 17.50 11.11 -3.49
N GLU A 67 17.71 12.24 -4.17
CA GLU A 67 17.85 13.57 -3.55
C GLU A 67 16.58 13.97 -2.78
N LYS A 68 15.40 13.87 -3.41
CA LYS A 68 14.10 14.15 -2.77
C LYS A 68 13.84 13.23 -1.58
N CYS A 69 14.19 11.94 -1.70
CA CYS A 69 14.11 10.98 -0.60
C CYS A 69 14.99 11.37 0.58
N PHE A 70 16.20 11.85 0.30
CA PHE A 70 17.14 12.28 1.32
C PHE A 70 16.66 13.55 2.01
N PHE A 71 16.24 14.55 1.23
CA PHE A 71 15.68 15.78 1.76
C PHE A 71 14.56 15.47 2.75
N LEU A 72 13.55 14.69 2.34
CA LEU A 72 12.43 14.33 3.23
C LEU A 72 12.83 13.46 4.42
N LYS A 73 13.93 12.71 4.31
CA LYS A 73 14.44 11.93 5.45
C LYS A 73 15.09 12.84 6.50
N CYS A 74 15.74 13.91 6.07
CA CYS A 74 16.50 14.81 6.93
C CYS A 74 15.71 16.08 7.28
N PHE A 75 14.52 16.25 6.69
CA PHE A 75 13.66 17.40 6.93
C PHE A 75 13.14 17.40 8.36
N ASP A 76 13.69 18.31 9.17
CA ASP A 76 13.19 18.63 10.51
C ASP A 76 12.49 20.01 10.50
N SER A 77 12.98 20.95 9.68
CA SER A 77 12.44 22.31 9.48
C SER A 77 12.68 22.80 8.04
N PRO A 78 11.96 23.84 7.56
CA PRO A 78 12.25 24.47 6.28
C PRO A 78 13.71 24.93 6.20
N VAL A 79 14.35 24.68 5.05
CA VAL A 79 15.77 24.99 4.82
C VAL A 79 15.91 26.20 3.89
N GLY A 80 16.70 27.18 4.29
CA GLY A 80 17.03 28.34 3.45
C GLY A 80 18.06 27.99 2.36
N LYS A 81 18.05 28.73 1.23
CA LYS A 81 19.02 28.54 0.14
C LYS A 81 20.42 29.08 0.47
N ALA A 82 20.50 30.09 1.33
CA ALA A 82 21.75 30.73 1.70
C ALA A 82 22.28 30.11 3.01
N VAL A 83 23.49 29.57 2.98
CA VAL A 83 24.14 29.04 4.18
C VAL A 83 24.55 30.20 5.09
N HIS A 84 24.03 30.24 6.32
CA HIS A 84 24.38 31.23 7.33
C HIS A 84 25.02 30.58 8.57
N LYS A 85 25.83 31.33 9.32
CA LYS A 85 26.58 30.81 10.48
C LYS A 85 25.67 30.28 11.59
N ASP A 86 24.50 30.88 11.75
CA ASP A 86 23.54 30.56 12.82
C ASP A 86 22.65 29.34 12.50
N MET A 87 22.75 28.78 11.29
CA MET A 87 22.06 27.54 10.94
C MET A 87 22.57 26.37 11.77
N GLY A 88 21.64 25.51 12.19
CA GLY A 88 21.99 24.22 12.75
C GLY A 88 22.81 23.39 11.76
N HIS A 89 23.70 22.52 12.27
CA HIS A 89 24.61 21.72 11.45
C HIS A 89 23.89 20.90 10.36
N LYS A 90 22.74 20.27 10.67
CA LYS A 90 21.94 19.52 9.69
C LYS A 90 21.40 20.40 8.57
N GLU A 91 20.87 21.59 8.91
CA GLU A 91 20.31 22.53 7.95
C GLU A 91 21.38 23.04 6.99
N ARG A 92 22.56 23.36 7.53
CA ARG A 92 23.74 23.74 6.74
C ARG A 92 24.14 22.67 5.73
N ILE A 93 24.27 21.42 6.18
CA ILE A 93 24.60 20.29 5.30
C ILE A 93 23.54 20.13 4.21
N LEU A 94 22.25 20.20 4.56
CA LEU A 94 21.17 20.08 3.58
C LEU A 94 21.22 21.19 2.52
N ALA A 95 21.43 22.44 2.94
CA ALA A 95 21.58 23.57 2.04
C ALA A 95 22.77 23.41 1.09
N GLU A 96 23.92 22.95 1.59
CA GLU A 96 25.10 22.65 0.77
C GLU A 96 24.85 21.53 -0.25
N CYS A 97 24.14 20.48 0.15
CA CYS A 97 23.72 19.40 -0.74
C CYS A 97 22.82 19.93 -1.87
N MET A 98 21.85 20.78 -1.55
CA MET A 98 20.89 21.33 -2.51
C MET A 98 21.55 22.26 -3.53
N LEU A 99 22.52 23.06 -3.09
CA LEU A 99 23.37 23.86 -3.98
C LEU A 99 24.17 22.94 -4.92
N HIS A 100 24.73 21.85 -4.41
CA HIS A 100 25.49 20.89 -5.20
C HIS A 100 24.64 20.16 -6.25
N TRP A 101 23.39 19.81 -5.94
CA TRP A 101 22.46 19.19 -6.89
C TRP A 101 21.88 20.16 -7.92
N GLY A 102 22.13 21.46 -7.76
CA GLY A 102 21.58 22.48 -8.65
C GLY A 102 20.09 22.72 -8.47
N TRP A 103 19.54 22.49 -7.27
CA TRP A 103 18.13 22.80 -7.00
C TRP A 103 17.88 24.31 -7.08
N ASP A 104 16.87 24.68 -7.85
CA ASP A 104 16.43 26.07 -7.94
C ASP A 104 15.60 26.48 -6.70
N THR A 105 15.32 27.78 -6.58
CA THR A 105 14.52 28.31 -5.47
C THR A 105 13.09 27.76 -5.49
N ALA A 106 12.54 27.51 -6.67
CA ALA A 106 11.20 26.96 -6.83
C ALA A 106 11.11 25.54 -6.26
N THR A 107 12.05 24.66 -6.61
CA THR A 107 12.11 23.28 -6.10
C THR A 107 12.32 23.24 -4.60
N LEU A 108 13.22 24.07 -4.07
CA LEU A 108 13.46 24.16 -2.63
C LEU A 108 12.20 24.62 -1.88
N ASN A 109 11.58 25.71 -2.31
CA ASN A 109 10.37 26.23 -1.68
C ASN A 109 9.23 25.21 -1.73
N ASP A 110 9.11 24.50 -2.84
CA ASP A 110 8.12 23.46 -3.00
C ASP A 110 8.34 22.28 -2.03
N MET A 111 9.57 21.81 -1.92
CA MET A 111 9.95 20.72 -1.01
C MET A 111 9.87 21.15 0.46
N ASN A 112 10.22 22.39 0.81
CA ASN A 112 9.99 22.95 2.14
C ASN A 112 8.50 22.96 2.52
N ASN A 113 7.61 23.08 1.53
CA ASN A 113 6.17 23.09 1.71
C ASN A 113 5.52 21.69 1.62
N TYR A 114 6.29 20.60 1.66
CA TYR A 114 5.76 19.25 1.41
C TYR A 114 4.63 18.83 2.38
N GLN A 115 4.64 19.36 3.62
CA GLN A 115 3.61 19.08 4.62
C GLN A 115 2.22 19.62 4.22
N ASN A 116 2.19 20.65 3.36
CA ASN A 116 0.96 21.27 2.87
C ASN A 116 0.60 20.82 1.45
N TRP A 117 1.29 19.82 0.89
CA TRP A 117 0.96 19.31 -0.43
C TRP A 117 -0.40 18.63 -0.45
N ASP A 118 -1.13 18.78 -1.55
CA ASP A 118 -2.35 18.03 -1.77
C ASP A 118 -2.07 16.52 -1.96
N PHE A 119 -3.12 15.72 -1.82
CA PHE A 119 -3.05 14.26 -1.94
C PHE A 119 -2.54 13.80 -3.30
N LYS A 120 -2.87 14.53 -4.38
CA LYS A 120 -2.47 14.20 -5.75
C LYS A 120 -0.96 14.34 -5.90
N LYS A 121 -0.39 15.44 -5.40
CA LYS A 121 1.03 15.75 -5.44
C LYS A 121 1.84 14.79 -4.55
N MET A 122 1.38 14.56 -3.32
CA MET A 122 1.99 13.56 -2.43
C MET A 122 1.95 12.16 -3.06
N GLY A 123 0.83 11.78 -3.69
CA GLY A 123 0.69 10.52 -4.42
C GLY A 123 1.60 10.40 -5.65
N GLY A 124 1.87 11.51 -6.34
CA GLY A 124 2.84 11.60 -7.44
C GLY A 124 4.26 11.33 -6.96
N LEU A 125 4.68 11.96 -5.86
CA LEU A 125 5.98 11.70 -5.26
C LEU A 125 6.09 10.24 -4.77
N ALA A 126 5.09 9.74 -4.05
CA ALA A 126 5.06 8.36 -3.59
C ALA A 126 5.14 7.35 -4.76
N SER A 127 4.54 7.69 -5.90
CA SER A 127 4.66 6.91 -7.13
C SER A 127 6.08 6.92 -7.67
N SER A 128 6.75 8.08 -7.74
CA SER A 128 8.14 8.14 -8.20
C SER A 128 9.10 7.32 -7.33
N PHE A 129 8.93 7.35 -6.00
CA PHE A 129 9.74 6.57 -5.07
C PHE A 129 9.53 5.07 -5.28
N HIS A 130 8.29 4.71 -5.54
CA HIS A 130 7.92 3.33 -5.79
C HIS A 130 8.49 2.83 -7.13
N ASP A 131 8.34 3.60 -8.19
CA ASP A 131 8.81 3.23 -9.53
C ASP A 131 10.34 3.06 -9.54
N PHE A 132 11.06 3.94 -8.82
CA PHE A 132 12.49 3.77 -8.54
C PHE A 132 12.81 2.43 -7.87
N MET A 133 12.07 2.04 -6.82
CA MET A 133 12.32 0.78 -6.11
C MET A 133 12.13 -0.45 -7.00
N ILE A 134 11.13 -0.43 -7.89
CA ILE A 134 10.91 -1.52 -8.87
C ILE A 134 12.07 -1.58 -9.86
N GLU A 135 12.48 -0.43 -10.39
CA GLU A 135 13.52 -0.40 -11.40
C GLU A 135 14.87 -0.84 -10.83
N ALA A 136 15.24 -0.32 -9.66
CA ALA A 136 16.44 -0.74 -8.94
C ALA A 136 16.43 -2.25 -8.63
N TYR A 137 15.27 -2.82 -8.30
CA TYR A 137 15.12 -4.26 -8.07
C TYR A 137 15.31 -5.09 -9.33
N LYS A 138 14.74 -4.64 -10.46
CA LYS A 138 14.92 -5.33 -11.76
C LYS A 138 16.39 -5.30 -12.18
N ASN A 139 17.03 -4.15 -12.09
CA ASN A 139 18.44 -3.98 -12.42
C ASN A 139 19.30 -4.91 -11.57
N LEU A 140 19.08 -4.90 -10.25
CA LEU A 140 19.73 -5.81 -9.31
C LEU A 140 19.58 -7.28 -9.70
N THR A 141 18.35 -7.72 -9.98
CA THR A 141 18.04 -9.12 -10.32
C THR A 141 18.67 -9.53 -11.66
N ASP A 142 18.65 -8.65 -12.66
CA ASP A 142 19.25 -8.89 -13.96
C ASP A 142 20.77 -9.04 -13.86
N ARG A 143 21.42 -8.16 -13.08
CA ARG A 143 22.88 -8.22 -12.87
C ARG A 143 23.32 -9.49 -12.15
N ILE A 144 22.62 -9.87 -11.08
CA ILE A 144 22.91 -11.10 -10.32
C ILE A 144 22.70 -12.35 -11.19
N SER A 145 21.70 -12.33 -12.05
CA SER A 145 21.41 -13.44 -12.96
C SER A 145 22.50 -13.65 -14.01
N ARG A 146 23.16 -12.56 -14.46
CA ARG A 146 24.20 -12.58 -15.50
C ARG A 146 25.61 -12.84 -14.97
N GLN A 147 25.92 -12.53 -13.70
CA GLN A 147 27.27 -12.68 -13.13
C GLN A 147 27.33 -13.81 -12.09
N ALA A 148 27.92 -14.95 -12.48
CA ALA A 148 28.08 -16.12 -11.61
C ALA A 148 28.82 -15.82 -10.29
N ASN A 149 29.78 -14.89 -10.31
CA ASN A 149 30.55 -14.49 -9.13
C ASN A 149 29.75 -13.62 -8.12
N VAL A 150 28.62 -13.05 -8.54
CA VAL A 150 27.73 -12.26 -7.67
C VAL A 150 26.64 -13.15 -7.04
N LYS A 151 26.34 -14.31 -7.63
CA LYS A 151 25.38 -15.28 -7.06
C LYS A 151 25.77 -15.79 -5.67
N SER A 152 27.04 -15.74 -5.30
CA SER A 152 27.51 -16.10 -3.96
C SER A 152 27.28 -15.01 -2.90
N LEU A 153 26.98 -13.77 -3.31
CA LEU A 153 26.88 -12.61 -2.41
C LEU A 153 25.46 -12.33 -1.89
N ILE A 154 24.42 -12.72 -2.65
CA ILE A 154 23.01 -12.55 -2.25
C ILE A 154 22.26 -13.85 -2.52
N SER A 155 21.55 -14.35 -1.50
CA SER A 155 20.74 -15.57 -1.68
C SER A 155 19.55 -15.30 -2.60
N GLU A 156 19.22 -16.25 -3.47
CA GLU A 156 18.01 -16.17 -4.32
C GLU A 156 16.73 -16.03 -3.49
N ASN A 157 16.74 -16.57 -2.26
CA ASN A 157 15.66 -16.41 -1.29
C ASN A 157 15.50 -14.95 -0.84
N ASP A 158 16.58 -14.23 -0.55
CA ASP A 158 16.53 -12.83 -0.12
C ASP A 158 15.99 -11.93 -1.23
N LEU A 159 16.43 -12.15 -2.48
CA LEU A 159 15.87 -11.46 -3.65
C LEU A 159 14.39 -11.76 -3.81
N THR A 160 13.99 -13.02 -3.66
CA THR A 160 12.58 -13.42 -3.75
C THR A 160 11.74 -12.73 -2.67
N VAL A 161 12.21 -12.72 -1.42
CA VAL A 161 11.52 -12.06 -0.30
C VAL A 161 11.42 -10.56 -0.54
N LEU A 162 12.50 -9.90 -0.97
CA LEU A 162 12.52 -8.48 -1.29
C LEU A 162 11.54 -8.16 -2.42
N GLY A 163 11.60 -8.92 -3.51
CA GLY A 163 10.72 -8.79 -4.65
C GLY A 163 9.27 -8.95 -4.25
N ARG A 164 8.91 -10.00 -3.49
CA ARG A 164 7.53 -10.20 -3.06
C ARG A 164 7.04 -9.13 -2.11
N LYS A 165 7.87 -8.60 -1.20
CA LYS A 165 7.49 -7.43 -0.37
C LYS A 165 7.18 -6.21 -1.23
N LEU A 166 8.00 -5.97 -2.25
CA LEU A 166 7.78 -4.88 -3.20
C LEU A 166 6.48 -5.10 -4.00
N PHE A 167 6.33 -6.23 -4.67
CA PHE A 167 5.16 -6.50 -5.49
C PHE A 167 3.87 -6.66 -4.68
N THR A 168 3.92 -7.07 -3.41
CA THR A 168 2.74 -7.10 -2.53
C THR A 168 2.08 -5.72 -2.44
N LEU A 169 2.87 -4.69 -2.14
CA LEU A 169 2.35 -3.33 -2.00
C LEU A 169 1.87 -2.76 -3.33
N TYR A 170 2.52 -3.11 -4.43
CA TYR A 170 2.47 -2.26 -5.61
C TYR A 170 2.10 -2.93 -6.93
N SER A 171 2.12 -4.25 -7.01
CA SER A 171 1.67 -4.94 -8.22
C SER A 171 0.16 -4.78 -8.41
N ARG A 172 -0.22 -4.30 -9.60
CA ARG A 172 -1.59 -4.39 -10.08
C ARG A 172 -1.83 -5.81 -10.56
N LYS A 173 -2.67 -6.55 -9.84
CA LYS A 173 -3.16 -7.85 -10.32
C LYS A 173 -4.44 -7.65 -11.15
N PRO A 174 -4.68 -8.47 -12.19
CA PRO A 174 -5.76 -8.22 -13.15
C PRO A 174 -7.17 -8.19 -12.56
N ALA A 175 -7.43 -8.88 -11.44
CA ALA A 175 -8.76 -8.92 -10.84
C ALA A 175 -8.72 -8.94 -9.31
N GLY A 176 -9.58 -8.12 -8.70
CA GLY A 176 -9.96 -8.15 -7.29
C GLY A 176 -8.93 -7.67 -6.27
N LYS A 177 -7.64 -7.55 -6.60
CA LYS A 177 -6.63 -7.08 -5.64
C LYS A 177 -6.87 -5.62 -5.24
N ILE A 178 -7.01 -5.40 -3.93
CA ILE A 178 -7.09 -4.07 -3.35
C ILE A 178 -5.69 -3.44 -3.36
N GLN A 179 -5.58 -2.27 -3.97
CA GLN A 179 -4.31 -1.56 -4.09
C GLN A 179 -3.97 -0.84 -2.79
N PHE A 180 -2.73 -0.98 -2.33
CA PHE A 180 -2.23 -0.16 -1.23
C PHE A 180 -1.99 1.27 -1.71
N LEU A 181 -2.28 2.22 -0.84
CA LEU A 181 -1.96 3.62 -1.01
C LEU A 181 -0.45 3.76 -0.95
N LYS A 182 0.14 4.23 -2.05
CA LYS A 182 1.56 4.59 -2.08
C LYS A 182 1.77 5.77 -1.14
N ARG A 183 2.68 5.64 -0.19
CA ARG A 183 2.95 6.65 0.84
C ARG A 183 4.43 7.00 0.85
N VAL A 184 4.71 8.29 1.08
CA VAL A 184 6.06 8.80 1.29
C VAL A 184 6.52 8.56 2.73
N MET A 185 5.59 8.64 3.69
CA MET A 185 5.83 8.45 5.12
C MET A 185 4.93 7.35 5.70
N ASN A 186 5.37 6.72 6.79
CA ASN A 186 4.65 5.60 7.42
C ASN A 186 3.45 6.04 8.28
N GLU A 187 3.28 7.33 8.49
CA GLU A 187 2.18 7.88 9.30
C GLU A 187 0.86 7.72 8.56
N ALA A 188 -0.15 7.24 9.26
CA ALA A 188 -1.52 7.24 8.76
C ALA A 188 -2.11 8.62 9.00
N GLU A 189 -2.41 9.33 7.90
CA GLU A 189 -3.47 10.32 7.90
C GLU A 189 -4.80 9.57 8.14
N LYS A 190 -5.04 9.23 9.41
CA LYS A 190 -6.37 8.85 9.84
C LYS A 190 -7.22 10.10 9.67
N LEU A 191 -8.32 9.96 8.95
CA LEU A 191 -9.24 11.07 8.80
C LEU A 191 -10.18 11.08 10.00
N ASP A 192 -10.44 12.27 10.53
CA ASP A 192 -11.46 12.47 11.57
C ASP A 192 -12.84 12.09 11.03
N SER A 193 -13.10 12.37 9.76
CA SER A 193 -14.33 11.95 9.10
C SER A 193 -14.20 11.66 7.62
N ILE A 194 -15.06 10.77 7.13
CA ILE A 194 -15.18 10.38 5.73
C ILE A 194 -16.65 10.46 5.32
N SER A 195 -16.92 11.05 4.15
CA SER A 195 -18.25 11.03 3.54
C SER A 195 -18.31 10.03 2.38
N PHE A 196 -19.33 9.18 2.37
CA PHE A 196 -19.63 8.25 1.29
C PHE A 196 -20.80 8.77 0.45
N ALA A 197 -20.62 8.79 -0.88
CA ALA A 197 -21.68 9.15 -1.81
C ALA A 197 -21.75 8.18 -3.00
N ALA A 198 -22.96 8.00 -3.53
CA ALA A 198 -23.21 7.33 -4.80
C ALA A 198 -23.48 8.39 -5.87
N GLN A 199 -22.57 8.52 -6.84
CA GLN A 199 -22.75 9.37 -8.01
C GLN A 199 -23.42 8.58 -9.13
N PHE A 200 -24.57 9.05 -9.61
CA PHE A 200 -25.31 8.40 -10.69
C PHE A 200 -25.08 9.14 -12.00
N GLU A 201 -24.43 8.49 -12.95
CA GLU A 201 -24.47 8.90 -14.36
C GLU A 201 -25.69 8.27 -15.05
N ARG A 202 -26.25 8.96 -16.05
CA ARG A 202 -27.44 8.49 -16.79
C ARG A 202 -27.28 7.03 -17.25
N ARG A 203 -28.18 6.16 -16.78
CA ARG A 203 -28.32 4.72 -17.12
C ARG A 203 -27.12 3.81 -16.76
N LYS A 204 -26.19 4.24 -15.90
CA LYS A 204 -25.07 3.40 -15.45
C LYS A 204 -25.23 2.95 -14.00
N THR A 205 -24.47 1.92 -13.62
CA THR A 205 -24.24 1.57 -12.21
C THR A 205 -23.65 2.79 -11.47
N PRO A 206 -24.05 3.03 -10.21
CA PRO A 206 -23.54 4.18 -9.47
C PRO A 206 -22.03 4.05 -9.25
N MET A 207 -21.34 5.18 -9.39
CA MET A 207 -19.96 5.33 -9.00
C MET A 207 -19.90 5.71 -7.52
N TRP A 208 -19.33 4.84 -6.69
CA TRP A 208 -19.14 5.14 -5.27
C TRP A 208 -17.88 5.98 -5.07
N VAL A 209 -18.01 7.03 -4.27
CA VAL A 209 -16.92 7.97 -3.97
C VAL A 209 -16.80 8.14 -2.46
N ALA A 210 -15.56 8.06 -1.96
CA ALA A 210 -15.23 8.42 -0.60
C ALA A 210 -14.56 9.81 -0.61
N TYR A 211 -15.02 10.71 0.25
CA TYR A 211 -14.51 12.06 0.39
C TYR A 211 -13.88 12.27 1.76
N ARG A 212 -12.86 13.13 1.80
CA ARG A 212 -12.28 13.65 3.03
C ARG A 212 -13.27 14.61 3.69
N GLY A 213 -13.50 14.44 4.99
CA GLY A 213 -14.33 15.37 5.75
C GLY A 213 -15.83 15.11 5.61
N ASN A 214 -16.62 15.98 6.23
CA ASN A 214 -18.07 16.05 6.06
C ASN A 214 -18.40 16.99 4.90
N ILE A 215 -18.94 16.46 3.81
CA ILE A 215 -19.28 17.24 2.61
C ILE A 215 -20.76 17.64 2.55
N THR A 216 -21.56 17.28 3.55
CA THR A 216 -23.03 17.38 3.51
C THR A 216 -23.49 18.83 3.29
N SER A 217 -22.89 19.78 4.02
CA SER A 217 -23.18 21.22 3.86
C SER A 217 -22.75 21.74 2.50
N ASP A 218 -21.58 21.33 2.00
CA ASP A 218 -21.03 21.85 0.76
C ASP A 218 -21.87 21.42 -0.45
N ILE A 219 -22.30 20.16 -0.47
CA ILE A 219 -23.24 19.66 -1.49
C ILE A 219 -24.58 20.39 -1.40
N ALA A 220 -25.13 20.60 -0.20
CA ALA A 220 -26.39 21.30 -0.02
C ALA A 220 -26.35 22.75 -0.54
N LYS A 221 -25.18 23.40 -0.46
CA LYS A 221 -24.91 24.75 -0.99
C LYS A 221 -24.56 24.76 -2.49
N GLY A 222 -24.48 23.61 -3.14
CA GLY A 222 -24.14 23.48 -4.56
C GLY A 222 -22.64 23.68 -4.87
N PHE A 223 -21.76 23.60 -3.86
CA PHE A 223 -20.32 23.71 -4.08
C PHE A 223 -19.72 22.42 -4.65
N SER A 224 -18.66 22.58 -5.45
CA SER A 224 -17.90 21.44 -5.95
C SER A 224 -17.01 20.84 -4.86
N VAL A 225 -17.17 19.54 -4.63
CA VAL A 225 -16.43 18.77 -3.61
C VAL A 225 -15.43 17.80 -4.22
N ASP A 226 -15.19 17.86 -5.54
CA ASP A 226 -14.31 16.90 -6.24
C ASP A 226 -12.87 16.93 -5.73
N HIS A 227 -12.40 18.08 -5.26
CA HIS A 227 -11.08 18.24 -4.66
C HIS A 227 -10.92 17.46 -3.33
N LEU A 228 -12.03 17.12 -2.67
CA LEU A 228 -12.05 16.32 -1.44
C LEU A 228 -12.13 14.81 -1.71
N ALA A 229 -12.28 14.38 -2.98
CA ALA A 229 -12.42 12.97 -3.32
C ALA A 229 -11.12 12.20 -3.05
N LEU A 230 -11.19 11.17 -2.22
CA LEU A 230 -10.06 10.30 -1.90
C LEU A 230 -9.85 9.23 -2.98
N THR A 231 -10.94 8.54 -3.35
CA THR A 231 -10.94 7.53 -4.41
C THR A 231 -12.36 7.21 -4.85
N LYS A 232 -12.50 6.50 -5.98
CA LYS A 232 -13.77 6.07 -6.57
C LYS A 232 -13.75 4.56 -6.87
N SER A 233 -14.89 3.89 -6.75
CA SER A 233 -15.04 2.44 -7.02
C SER A 233 -16.44 2.11 -7.51
N GLN A 234 -16.57 1.22 -8.50
CA GLN A 234 -17.89 0.80 -9.00
C GLN A 234 -18.66 -0.03 -7.97
N ASP A 235 -17.95 -0.53 -6.95
CA ASP A 235 -18.49 -1.36 -5.89
C ASP A 235 -18.16 -0.75 -4.51
N PRO A 236 -19.16 -0.59 -3.62
CA PRO A 236 -18.96 0.05 -2.32
C PRO A 236 -18.20 -0.85 -1.35
N VAL A 237 -18.31 -2.18 -1.46
CA VAL A 237 -17.58 -3.11 -0.58
C VAL A 237 -16.08 -3.03 -0.85
N THR A 238 -15.70 -2.95 -2.13
CA THR A 238 -14.32 -2.73 -2.57
C THR A 238 -13.77 -1.40 -2.03
N LEU A 239 -14.60 -0.34 -2.04
CA LEU A 239 -14.24 0.96 -1.48
C LEU A 239 -14.04 0.90 0.05
N MET A 240 -14.96 0.26 0.77
CA MET A 240 -14.88 0.03 2.21
C MET A 240 -13.62 -0.75 2.61
N MET A 241 -13.33 -1.81 1.87
CA MET A 241 -12.13 -2.63 2.05
C MET A 241 -10.87 -1.80 1.81
N TRP A 242 -10.84 -0.99 0.74
CA TRP A 242 -9.71 -0.09 0.45
C TRP A 242 -9.46 0.93 1.55
N LEU A 243 -10.49 1.60 2.07
CA LEU A 243 -10.35 2.58 3.15
C LEU A 243 -9.82 1.96 4.44
N THR A 244 -10.28 0.74 4.75
CA THR A 244 -9.89 0.02 5.97
C THR A 244 -8.44 -0.48 5.90
N ILE A 245 -8.07 -1.19 4.82
CA ILE A 245 -6.70 -1.72 4.65
C ILE A 245 -5.69 -0.58 4.56
N ASN A 246 -6.04 0.51 3.89
CA ASN A 246 -5.17 1.67 3.78
C ASN A 246 -5.17 2.56 5.00
N ARG A 247 -5.84 2.16 6.11
CA ARG A 247 -5.84 2.86 7.39
C ARG A 247 -6.25 4.34 7.28
N ILE A 248 -7.15 4.62 6.33
CA ILE A 248 -7.80 5.92 6.18
C ILE A 248 -9.01 5.98 7.12
N TYR A 249 -9.68 4.83 7.28
CA TYR A 249 -10.72 4.59 8.27
C TYR A 249 -10.14 3.87 9.50
N ASP A 250 -10.53 4.31 10.69
CA ASP A 250 -10.31 3.65 11.98
C ASP A 250 -11.60 3.72 12.83
N LYS A 251 -11.64 3.04 13.98
CA LYS A 251 -12.76 3.08 14.94
C LYS A 251 -13.16 4.48 15.41
N ASN A 252 -12.25 5.46 15.30
CA ASN A 252 -12.48 6.85 15.70
C ASN A 252 -12.91 7.75 14.52
N THR A 253 -12.99 7.23 13.30
CA THR A 253 -13.37 8.00 12.12
C THR A 253 -14.88 8.09 12.00
N PHE A 254 -15.43 9.31 11.98
CA PHE A 254 -16.84 9.55 11.75
C PHE A 254 -17.23 9.29 10.29
N LEU A 255 -18.31 8.54 10.08
CA LEU A 255 -18.81 8.20 8.75
C LEU A 255 -20.08 9.01 8.45
N TYR A 256 -20.05 9.74 7.35
CA TYR A 256 -21.22 10.39 6.76
C TYR A 256 -21.65 9.63 5.52
N PHE A 257 -22.95 9.54 5.30
CA PHE A 257 -23.52 8.87 4.13
C PHE A 257 -24.50 9.81 3.44
N ILE A 258 -24.19 10.18 2.19
CA ILE A 258 -25.04 11.07 1.40
C ILE A 258 -26.26 10.28 0.94
N PRO A 259 -27.49 10.71 1.28
CA PRO A 259 -28.71 10.02 0.91
C PRO A 259 -28.80 9.78 -0.60
N ASN A 260 -29.22 8.57 -0.98
CA ASN A 260 -29.30 8.16 -2.37
C ASN A 260 -30.34 7.04 -2.57
N GLN A 261 -30.54 6.62 -3.81
CA GLN A 261 -31.59 5.67 -4.21
C GLN A 261 -31.22 4.19 -4.00
N THR A 262 -29.99 3.90 -3.54
CA THR A 262 -29.55 2.52 -3.26
C THR A 262 -30.14 2.03 -1.93
N PRO A 263 -30.27 0.71 -1.70
CA PRO A 263 -30.76 0.20 -0.43
C PRO A 263 -29.74 0.33 0.72
N LEU A 264 -28.47 0.65 0.42
CA LEU A 264 -27.40 0.76 1.41
C LEU A 264 -27.69 1.88 2.41
N SER A 265 -27.59 1.57 3.70
CA SER A 265 -27.75 2.55 4.78
C SER A 265 -26.41 2.89 5.44
N LEU A 266 -26.39 3.97 6.23
CA LEU A 266 -25.23 4.30 7.08
C LEU A 266 -24.93 3.18 8.08
N GLN A 267 -25.96 2.52 8.62
CA GLN A 267 -25.80 1.41 9.56
C GLN A 267 -25.09 0.23 8.89
N ASP A 268 -25.49 -0.16 7.68
CA ASP A 268 -24.82 -1.26 6.96
C ASP A 268 -23.34 -0.93 6.69
N LEU A 269 -23.06 0.33 6.35
CA LEU A 269 -21.71 0.83 6.12
C LEU A 269 -20.87 0.73 7.39
N GLN A 270 -21.40 1.16 8.54
CA GLN A 270 -20.73 1.05 9.85
C GLN A 270 -20.52 -0.41 10.27
N GLU A 271 -21.55 -1.26 10.16
CA GLU A 271 -21.46 -2.69 10.50
C GLU A 271 -20.41 -3.42 9.65
N LEU A 272 -20.43 -3.21 8.33
CA LEU A 272 -19.50 -3.87 7.42
C LEU A 272 -18.07 -3.36 7.60
N MET A 273 -17.86 -2.05 7.71
CA MET A 273 -16.54 -1.47 7.93
C MET A 273 -15.92 -1.94 9.25
N SER A 274 -16.72 -2.01 10.32
CA SER A 274 -16.28 -2.54 11.62
C SER A 274 -15.91 -4.01 11.53
N ALA A 275 -16.71 -4.81 10.82
CA ALA A 275 -16.43 -6.23 10.66
C ALA A 275 -15.22 -6.50 9.77
N ILE A 276 -15.01 -5.71 8.71
CA ILE A 276 -13.80 -5.76 7.88
C ILE A 276 -12.58 -5.48 8.77
N MET A 277 -12.63 -4.43 9.58
CA MET A 277 -11.52 -4.07 10.48
C MET A 277 -11.23 -5.14 11.53
N ALA A 278 -12.27 -5.75 12.09
CA ALA A 278 -12.13 -6.83 13.07
C ALA A 278 -11.51 -8.10 12.46
N LEU A 279 -11.89 -8.43 11.22
CA LEU A 279 -11.40 -9.63 10.56
C LEU A 279 -10.02 -9.43 9.93
N PHE A 280 -9.76 -8.31 9.25
CA PHE A 280 -8.55 -8.08 8.49
C PHE A 280 -7.57 -7.20 9.28
N PRO A 281 -6.47 -7.76 9.81
CA PRO A 281 -5.52 -6.99 10.60
C PRO A 281 -4.78 -5.96 9.73
N ALA A 282 -4.30 -4.90 10.37
CA ALA A 282 -3.39 -3.96 9.73
C ALA A 282 -2.14 -4.71 9.24
N MET A 283 -1.81 -4.56 7.96
CA MET A 283 -0.65 -5.21 7.38
C MET A 283 0.57 -4.29 7.43
N PHE A 284 1.66 -4.79 8.01
CA PHE A 284 2.98 -4.18 7.90
C PHE A 284 3.94 -5.15 7.20
N LEU A 285 4.70 -4.65 6.23
CA LEU A 285 5.67 -5.47 5.48
C LEU A 285 6.71 -6.19 6.34
N ARG A 286 7.01 -5.64 7.52
CA ARG A 286 7.99 -6.22 8.46
C ARG A 286 7.43 -7.48 9.16
N ASP A 287 6.11 -7.60 9.24
CA ASP A 287 5.43 -8.71 9.92
C ASP A 287 5.26 -9.92 8.99
N LEU A 288 5.53 -9.76 7.68
CA LEU A 288 5.51 -10.85 6.71
C LEU A 288 6.70 -11.77 6.91
N LYS A 289 6.41 -13.05 7.19
CA LYS A 289 7.42 -14.09 7.37
C LYS A 289 8.10 -14.39 6.04
N ALA A 290 9.43 -14.47 6.06
CA ALA A 290 10.22 -14.79 4.87
C ALA A 290 9.82 -16.13 4.26
N GLU A 291 9.55 -17.15 5.08
CA GLU A 291 9.11 -18.48 4.66
C GLU A 291 7.82 -18.47 3.82
N ASP A 292 6.84 -17.67 4.23
CA ASP A 292 5.58 -17.49 3.49
C ASP A 292 5.82 -16.77 2.15
N LEU A 293 6.83 -15.90 2.10
CA LEU A 293 7.23 -15.14 0.91
C LEU A 293 8.20 -15.89 -0.01
N VAL A 294 8.59 -17.12 0.31
CA VAL A 294 9.33 -17.99 -0.63
C VAL A 294 8.40 -19.06 -1.21
N THR A 295 7.40 -19.50 -0.45
CA THR A 295 6.41 -20.53 -0.85
C THR A 295 5.18 -19.96 -1.55
N GLY A 296 4.33 -20.80 -2.16
CA GLY A 296 3.08 -20.36 -2.77
C GLY A 296 2.15 -19.66 -1.76
N SER A 297 1.46 -18.58 -2.17
CA SER A 297 0.53 -17.88 -1.29
C SER A 297 -0.65 -18.76 -0.92
N TYR A 298 -1.09 -18.69 0.34
CA TYR A 298 -2.32 -19.34 0.81
C TYR A 298 -3.24 -18.30 1.47
N VAL A 299 -4.53 -18.59 1.51
CA VAL A 299 -5.54 -17.72 2.12
C VAL A 299 -5.46 -17.81 3.63
N THR A 300 -5.34 -16.65 4.28
CA THR A 300 -5.22 -16.53 5.74
C THR A 300 -6.55 -16.18 6.38
N ARG A 301 -7.36 -15.33 5.74
CA ARG A 301 -8.66 -14.87 6.25
C ARG A 301 -9.61 -14.63 5.09
N ALA A 302 -10.91 -14.88 5.29
CA ALA A 302 -11.92 -14.63 4.26
C ALA A 302 -13.25 -14.13 4.86
N MET A 303 -13.91 -13.23 4.15
CA MET A 303 -15.24 -12.72 4.47
C MET A 303 -16.14 -12.84 3.27
N VAL A 304 -17.41 -13.17 3.52
CA VAL A 304 -18.45 -13.24 2.50
C VAL A 304 -19.49 -12.18 2.84
N VAL A 305 -19.69 -11.21 1.94
CA VAL A 305 -20.79 -10.24 2.06
C VAL A 305 -21.88 -10.63 1.06
N VAL A 306 -23.12 -10.69 1.50
CA VAL A 306 -24.23 -11.22 0.71
C VAL A 306 -25.28 -10.15 0.53
N ASN A 307 -25.75 -9.93 -0.70
CA ASN A 307 -26.91 -9.09 -0.98
C ASN A 307 -26.83 -7.65 -0.46
N LEU A 308 -25.63 -7.07 -0.35
CA LEU A 308 -25.46 -5.74 0.25
C LEU A 308 -26.30 -4.66 -0.46
N LEU A 309 -26.29 -4.71 -1.80
CA LEU A 309 -27.03 -3.78 -2.66
C LEU A 309 -28.36 -4.33 -3.18
N SER A 310 -28.76 -5.53 -2.76
CA SER A 310 -30.07 -6.10 -3.11
C SER A 310 -31.18 -5.46 -2.27
N LYS A 311 -32.41 -5.49 -2.79
CA LYS A 311 -33.58 -5.00 -2.06
C LYS A 311 -33.84 -5.85 -0.81
N ARG A 312 -34.27 -5.22 0.29
CA ARG A 312 -34.36 -5.86 1.62
C ARG A 312 -35.35 -7.02 1.71
N TRP A 313 -36.40 -7.01 0.89
CA TRP A 313 -37.39 -8.07 0.84
C TRP A 313 -36.93 -9.33 0.08
N ILE A 314 -35.80 -9.27 -0.63
CA ILE A 314 -35.27 -10.40 -1.39
C ILE A 314 -34.66 -11.42 -0.43
N GLN A 315 -35.13 -12.67 -0.53
CA GLN A 315 -34.69 -13.79 0.30
C GLN A 315 -33.68 -14.70 -0.40
N GLU A 316 -33.55 -14.56 -1.73
CA GLU A 316 -32.60 -15.33 -2.52
C GLU A 316 -31.23 -14.65 -2.55
N ILE A 317 -30.18 -15.45 -2.66
CA ILE A 317 -28.82 -14.95 -2.79
C ILE A 317 -28.65 -14.50 -4.24
N GLU A 318 -28.52 -13.20 -4.45
CA GLU A 318 -28.32 -12.60 -5.78
C GLU A 318 -26.87 -12.21 -6.00
N THR A 319 -26.25 -11.64 -4.97
CA THR A 319 -24.88 -11.12 -5.03
C THR A 319 -24.04 -11.62 -3.86
N ILE A 320 -22.78 -11.90 -4.15
CA ILE A 320 -21.79 -12.34 -3.18
C ILE A 320 -20.49 -11.58 -3.44
N HIS A 321 -20.00 -10.92 -2.41
CA HIS A 321 -18.64 -10.38 -2.38
C HIS A 321 -17.76 -11.34 -1.61
N VAL A 322 -16.70 -11.82 -2.26
CA VAL A 322 -15.67 -12.64 -1.61
C VAL A 322 -14.47 -11.75 -1.31
N LEU A 323 -14.25 -11.48 -0.03
CA LEU A 323 -13.11 -10.72 0.47
C LEU A 323 -12.13 -11.69 1.10
N TYR A 324 -10.83 -11.53 0.87
CA TYR A 324 -9.84 -12.37 1.55
C TYR A 324 -8.46 -11.72 1.61
N SER A 325 -7.64 -12.19 2.53
CA SER A 325 -6.21 -11.90 2.60
C SER A 325 -5.39 -13.16 2.40
N ASN A 326 -4.17 -13.02 1.90
CA ASN A 326 -3.24 -14.14 1.77
C ASN A 326 -1.99 -13.97 2.64
N SER A 327 -1.16 -15.02 2.68
CA SER A 327 0.10 -15.07 3.43
C SER A 327 1.17 -14.10 2.93
N TRP A 328 1.01 -13.56 1.72
CA TRP A 328 1.89 -12.51 1.20
C TRP A 328 1.47 -11.11 1.66
N GLY A 329 0.37 -10.97 2.42
CA GLY A 329 -0.13 -9.67 2.87
C GLY A 329 -0.94 -8.93 1.81
N GLU A 330 -1.41 -9.62 0.78
CA GLU A 330 -2.31 -9.06 -0.22
C GLU A 330 -3.76 -9.23 0.20
N PHE A 331 -4.61 -8.29 -0.24
CA PHE A 331 -6.04 -8.29 0.01
C PHE A 331 -6.82 -8.26 -1.28
N PHE A 332 -7.97 -8.92 -1.29
CA PHE A 332 -8.80 -9.07 -2.48
C PHE A 332 -10.27 -8.83 -2.13
N CYS A 333 -11.03 -8.30 -3.09
CA CYS A 333 -12.48 -8.20 -3.07
C CYS A 333 -13.01 -8.55 -4.46
N HIS A 334 -13.90 -9.53 -4.54
CA HIS A 334 -14.54 -9.95 -5.78
C HIS A 334 -16.07 -9.76 -5.67
N PRO A 335 -16.62 -8.65 -6.20
CA PRO A 335 -18.07 -8.46 -6.32
C PRO A 335 -18.60 -9.34 -7.45
N LEU A 336 -19.41 -10.36 -7.13
CA LEU A 336 -19.86 -11.36 -8.09
C LEU A 336 -21.35 -11.66 -7.95
N ALA A 337 -21.98 -12.09 -9.03
CA ALA A 337 -23.31 -12.70 -8.97
C ALA A 337 -23.24 -14.05 -8.21
N ALA A 338 -24.34 -14.46 -7.58
CA ALA A 338 -24.38 -15.59 -6.66
C ALA A 338 -23.65 -16.86 -7.13
N ARG A 339 -23.92 -17.34 -8.35
CA ARG A 339 -23.28 -18.54 -8.90
C ARG A 339 -21.75 -18.40 -9.02
N GLN A 340 -21.30 -17.26 -9.53
CA GLN A 340 -19.87 -16.97 -9.71
C GLN A 340 -19.19 -16.74 -8.36
N GLY A 341 -19.86 -16.05 -7.43
CA GLY A 341 -19.37 -15.82 -6.07
C GLY A 341 -19.19 -17.11 -5.29
N LEU A 342 -20.13 -18.06 -5.39
CA LEU A 342 -19.98 -19.38 -4.78
C LEU A 342 -18.81 -20.17 -5.38
N ALA A 343 -18.62 -20.09 -6.70
CA ALA A 343 -17.47 -20.72 -7.36
C ALA A 343 -16.14 -20.10 -6.90
N LYS A 344 -16.07 -18.76 -6.82
CA LYS A 344 -14.88 -18.05 -6.33
C LYS A 344 -14.61 -18.36 -4.86
N LEU A 345 -15.65 -18.45 -4.05
CA LEU A 345 -15.51 -18.81 -2.63
C LEU A 345 -14.94 -20.23 -2.46
N ARG A 346 -15.36 -21.19 -3.29
CA ARG A 346 -14.77 -22.54 -3.32
C ARG A 346 -13.28 -22.51 -3.65
N GLU A 347 -12.91 -21.74 -4.68
CA GLU A 347 -11.52 -21.56 -5.11
C GLU A 347 -10.65 -20.91 -4.00
N VAL A 348 -11.18 -19.88 -3.34
CA VAL A 348 -10.49 -19.20 -2.22
C VAL A 348 -10.31 -20.17 -1.05
N LEU A 349 -11.32 -20.94 -0.70
CA LEU A 349 -11.26 -21.86 0.42
C LEU A 349 -10.36 -23.08 0.14
N SER A 350 -10.21 -23.51 -1.11
CA SER A 350 -9.24 -24.57 -1.46
C SER A 350 -7.78 -24.13 -1.33
N GLN A 351 -7.52 -22.82 -1.26
CA GLN A 351 -6.20 -22.24 -1.04
C GLN A 351 -5.92 -21.99 0.45
N THR A 352 -6.78 -22.43 1.36
CA THR A 352 -6.57 -22.29 2.81
C THR A 352 -5.70 -23.42 3.37
N ARG A 353 -5.07 -23.18 4.52
CA ARG A 353 -4.36 -24.24 5.25
C ARG A 353 -5.33 -25.20 5.95
N PRO A 354 -4.90 -26.43 6.30
CA PRO A 354 -5.77 -27.44 6.93
C PRO A 354 -6.42 -27.01 8.26
N ASP A 355 -5.75 -26.14 9.02
CA ASP A 355 -6.21 -25.55 10.27
C ASP A 355 -7.28 -24.47 10.08
N PHE A 356 -7.49 -23.98 8.85
CA PHE A 356 -8.52 -23.01 8.56
C PHE A 356 -9.92 -23.59 8.86
N SER A 357 -10.72 -22.80 9.57
CA SER A 357 -12.08 -23.19 9.96
C SER A 357 -13.06 -22.08 9.65
N ILE A 358 -14.07 -22.41 8.83
CA ILE A 358 -15.20 -21.51 8.58
C ILE A 358 -16.04 -21.24 9.84
N LYS A 359 -15.86 -22.03 10.91
CA LYS A 359 -16.52 -21.80 12.20
C LYS A 359 -15.77 -20.79 13.07
N ASP A 360 -14.49 -20.55 12.79
CA ASP A 360 -13.68 -19.61 13.54
C ASP A 360 -13.91 -18.18 13.02
N LYS A 361 -14.59 -17.38 13.84
CA LYS A 361 -14.92 -15.98 13.53
C LYS A 361 -13.70 -15.06 13.46
N ALA A 362 -12.55 -15.49 13.97
CA ALA A 362 -11.30 -14.75 13.84
C ALA A 362 -10.69 -14.83 12.44
N VAL A 363 -11.04 -15.84 11.63
CA VAL A 363 -10.48 -16.05 10.28
C VAL A 363 -11.55 -16.12 9.18
N PHE A 364 -12.81 -16.40 9.52
CA PHE A 364 -13.90 -16.44 8.56
C PHE A 364 -15.16 -15.75 9.08
N ASN A 365 -15.79 -14.90 8.25
CA ASN A 365 -17.08 -14.30 8.61
C ASN A 365 -18.04 -14.16 7.43
N VAL A 366 -19.33 -14.24 7.71
CA VAL A 366 -20.42 -14.01 6.73
C VAL A 366 -21.24 -12.84 7.21
N ILE A 367 -21.48 -11.89 6.32
CA ILE A 367 -22.23 -10.66 6.59
C ILE A 367 -23.36 -10.56 5.58
N ALA A 368 -24.54 -10.24 6.08
CA ALA A 368 -25.67 -9.80 5.29
C ALA A 368 -26.24 -8.52 5.93
N PRO A 369 -26.86 -7.63 5.13
CA PRO A 369 -27.47 -6.42 5.64
C PRO A 369 -28.47 -6.64 6.77
N THR A 370 -28.66 -5.62 7.59
CA THR A 370 -29.64 -5.66 8.67
C THR A 370 -31.06 -5.60 8.11
N GLY A 371 -31.93 -6.50 8.60
CA GLY A 371 -33.32 -6.65 8.16
C GLY A 371 -33.88 -8.05 8.44
N ASP A 372 -35.18 -8.23 8.20
CA ASP A 372 -35.92 -9.45 8.55
C ASP A 372 -35.36 -10.72 7.90
N ASN A 373 -34.75 -10.58 6.73
CA ASN A 373 -34.20 -11.69 5.96
C ASN A 373 -32.73 -12.02 6.30
N LYS A 374 -32.05 -11.22 7.13
CA LYS A 374 -30.62 -11.41 7.49
C LYS A 374 -30.34 -12.84 7.95
N LYS A 375 -31.12 -13.33 8.92
CA LYS A 375 -30.96 -14.68 9.50
C LYS A 375 -31.14 -15.76 8.44
N LYS A 376 -32.19 -15.66 7.61
CA LYS A 376 -32.48 -16.64 6.55
C LYS A 376 -31.36 -16.69 5.50
N ILE A 377 -30.87 -15.53 5.04
CA ILE A 377 -29.79 -15.44 4.05
C ILE A 377 -28.50 -16.06 4.59
N ILE A 378 -28.13 -15.74 5.84
CA ILE A 378 -26.95 -16.30 6.49
C ILE A 378 -27.08 -17.82 6.61
N SER A 379 -28.23 -18.33 7.09
CA SER A 379 -28.47 -19.78 7.18
C SER A 379 -28.39 -20.49 5.82
N LYS A 380 -28.86 -19.87 4.74
CA LYS A 380 -28.72 -20.41 3.37
C LYS A 380 -27.26 -20.52 2.96
N ILE A 381 -26.45 -19.46 3.17
CA ILE A 381 -25.01 -19.48 2.89
C ILE A 381 -24.31 -20.55 3.73
N ASP A 382 -24.57 -20.61 5.03
CA ASP A 382 -23.95 -21.58 5.93
C ASP A 382 -24.27 -23.03 5.52
N ALA A 383 -25.52 -23.30 5.13
CA ALA A 383 -25.91 -24.61 4.60
C ALA A 383 -25.16 -24.96 3.30
N ILE A 384 -24.98 -23.99 2.40
CA ILE A 384 -24.20 -24.17 1.16
C ILE A 384 -22.73 -24.44 1.50
N LEU A 385 -22.14 -23.70 2.44
CA LEU A 385 -20.77 -23.85 2.88
C LEU A 385 -20.53 -25.24 3.49
N LEU A 386 -21.41 -25.70 4.38
CA LEU A 386 -21.33 -27.02 5.00
C LEU A 386 -21.36 -28.14 3.95
N LYS A 387 -22.28 -28.06 2.98
CA LYS A 387 -22.39 -29.03 1.88
C LYS A 387 -21.17 -29.01 0.95
N THR A 388 -20.58 -27.84 0.75
CA THR A 388 -19.52 -27.61 -0.23
C THR A 388 -18.13 -27.91 0.32
N ILE A 389 -17.88 -27.65 1.61
CA ILE A 389 -16.54 -27.69 2.22
C ILE A 389 -16.33 -28.94 3.08
N GLY A 390 -17.41 -29.59 3.53
CA GLY A 390 -17.34 -30.91 4.18
C GLY A 390 -16.50 -31.95 3.43
N PRO A 391 -16.50 -31.99 2.09
CA PRO A 391 -15.64 -32.88 1.30
C PRO A 391 -14.17 -32.42 1.18
N LEU A 392 -13.88 -31.12 1.14
CA LEU A 392 -12.52 -30.58 0.94
C LEU A 392 -11.57 -30.92 2.10
N LYS A 393 -12.09 -31.05 3.33
CA LYS A 393 -11.30 -31.51 4.49
C LYS A 393 -10.97 -33.01 4.45
N ARG A 394 -11.62 -33.82 3.59
CA ARG A 394 -11.36 -35.26 3.45
C ARG A 394 -10.39 -35.60 2.32
N SER A 395 -10.03 -34.65 1.47
CA SER A 395 -9.17 -34.84 0.31
C SER A 395 -7.83 -34.09 0.43
N SER A 396 -7.19 -34.11 1.60
CA SER A 396 -5.74 -33.88 1.68
C SER A 396 -5.04 -35.24 1.44
N PRO A 397 -3.98 -35.32 0.62
CA PRO A 397 -3.40 -36.60 0.26
C PRO A 397 -2.82 -37.26 1.50
N SER A 398 -3.14 -38.55 1.66
CA SER A 398 -2.40 -39.47 2.52
C SER A 398 -0.90 -39.25 2.30
N ARG A 399 -0.18 -38.97 3.39
CA ARG A 399 1.29 -39.07 3.42
C ARG A 399 1.69 -40.40 2.76
N ARG A 400 2.41 -40.31 1.66
CA ARG A 400 3.35 -41.33 1.19
C ARG A 400 4.67 -40.64 0.97
#